data_AF-A0A0S8C600-F1
#
_entry.id   AF-A0A0S8C600-F1
#
_cell.length_a   1.000
_cell.length_b   1.000
_cell.length_c   1.000
_cell.angle_alpha   90.00
_cell.angle_beta   90.00
_cell.angle_gamma   90.00
#
_symmetry.space_group_name_H-M   'P 1'
#
loop_
_entity.id
_entity.type
_entity.pdbx_description
1 polymer ?
#
loop_
_entity_poly.entity_id
_entity_poly.type
_entity_poly.pdbx_seq_one_letter_code
_entity_poly.pdbx_strand_id
1 'polypeptide(L)'
;MFVERLAPGVVDRLPVKEPLQTGIKAIDAMIPIGRGQRELIIGDRQTGKTAIAVDTIINQKGKDVICVYVAIGQKNSTVAYIVKILEDHGAMDYSIVVVASASEPSSLQFLAPYSGCAIGEYFRDNGQHSLLIYDDLSKHAAAYREISLLLRRPPGREAYPGDVFYLHSRLLERAAKYNDEHGGGSLTALPLIETQAGDVSGYIPTNVISITDGQIYLEPELFNAGIRPAINVGISVSRVGGNAQIKAMKQVAGQLRLDLAQYRELVTFAQFGTELDKASQSQLDRGERLTEVLKQEQYVPLSVEKQILVIYAGNRGFLDEFGVERLKEYERKMFEHFEKEHADLLKKIAKKKEIDAELDEAIHAALKDFNLKFREEKE
;
A
#
# COMPACT_ATOMS: atom_id res chain seq x y z
N MET A 1 -19.88 16.47 -12.56
CA MET A 1 -20.10 15.61 -11.38
C MET A 1 -20.51 16.48 -10.21
N PHE A 2 -21.53 16.09 -9.45
CA PHE A 2 -21.88 16.78 -8.20
C PHE A 2 -20.89 16.41 -7.09
N VAL A 3 -20.54 17.39 -6.25
CA VAL A 3 -19.61 17.19 -5.12
C VAL A 3 -20.18 16.21 -4.11
N GLU A 4 -21.48 16.33 -3.81
CA GLU A 4 -22.23 15.37 -3.02
C GLU A 4 -23.21 14.60 -3.92
N ARG A 5 -23.10 13.27 -3.90
CA ARG A 5 -24.03 12.34 -4.54
C ARG A 5 -24.08 11.04 -3.75
N LEU A 6 -25.10 10.23 -4.04
CA LEU A 6 -25.21 8.88 -3.48
C LEU A 6 -24.09 7.99 -4.04
N ALA A 7 -23.60 7.10 -3.17
CA ALA A 7 -22.67 6.05 -3.53
C ALA A 7 -23.34 5.02 -4.47
N PRO A 8 -22.56 4.29 -5.29
CA PRO A 8 -23.05 3.15 -6.06
C PRO A 8 -23.83 2.15 -5.21
N GLY A 9 -24.98 1.68 -5.70
CA GLY A 9 -25.75 0.63 -5.04
C GLY A 9 -25.07 -0.73 -5.11
N VAL A 10 -25.54 -1.70 -4.32
CA VAL A 10 -24.94 -3.06 -4.31
C VAL A 10 -25.03 -3.73 -5.69
N VAL A 11 -26.14 -3.53 -6.41
CA VAL A 11 -26.39 -4.12 -7.74
C VAL A 11 -25.51 -3.51 -8.85
N ASP A 12 -24.99 -2.30 -8.63
CA ASP A 12 -24.15 -1.60 -9.61
C ASP A 12 -22.68 -2.05 -9.50
N ARG A 13 -22.29 -2.71 -8.40
CA ARG A 13 -20.89 -3.04 -8.08
C ARG A 13 -20.50 -4.43 -8.58
N LEU A 14 -19.21 -4.62 -8.83
CA LEU A 14 -18.57 -5.94 -8.99
C LEU A 14 -17.59 -6.24 -7.85
N PRO A 15 -17.37 -7.53 -7.53
CA PRO A 15 -16.28 -7.93 -6.66
C PRO A 15 -14.92 -7.46 -7.21
N VAL A 16 -14.05 -6.99 -6.32
CA VAL A 16 -12.70 -6.56 -6.65
C VAL A 16 -11.83 -7.78 -6.97
N LYS A 17 -11.43 -7.91 -8.24
CA LYS A 17 -10.61 -9.02 -8.77
C LYS A 17 -9.36 -8.58 -9.54
N GLU A 18 -9.23 -7.28 -9.76
CA GLU A 18 -8.10 -6.71 -10.50
C GLU A 18 -7.14 -6.02 -9.53
N PRO A 19 -5.83 -6.32 -9.58
CA PRO A 19 -4.87 -5.67 -8.71
C PRO A 19 -4.67 -4.19 -9.07
N LEU A 20 -4.52 -3.36 -8.05
CA LEU A 20 -3.88 -2.05 -8.14
C LEU A 20 -2.47 -2.19 -7.54
N GLN A 21 -1.49 -2.33 -8.42
CA GLN A 21 -0.10 -2.54 -8.01
C GLN A 21 0.44 -1.26 -7.35
N THR A 22 0.95 -1.36 -6.12
CA THR A 22 1.59 -0.24 -5.42
C THR A 22 3.06 -0.10 -5.77
N GLY A 23 3.70 -1.19 -6.22
CA GLY A 23 5.12 -1.21 -6.50
C GLY A 23 5.95 -1.45 -5.24
N ILE A 24 5.28 -1.67 -4.10
CA ILE A 24 5.90 -1.85 -2.78
C ILE A 24 5.76 -3.32 -2.42
N LYS A 25 6.89 -4.04 -2.35
CA LYS A 25 6.95 -5.48 -2.08
C LYS A 25 6.07 -5.89 -0.90
N ALA A 26 6.19 -5.16 0.21
CA ALA A 26 5.49 -5.47 1.44
C ALA A 26 3.95 -5.34 1.32
N ILE A 27 3.45 -4.43 0.48
CA ILE A 27 2.01 -4.22 0.30
C ILE A 27 1.48 -5.21 -0.72
N ASP A 28 2.04 -5.24 -1.93
CA ASP A 28 1.53 -6.07 -3.02
C ASP A 28 1.58 -7.58 -2.69
N ALA A 29 2.52 -8.00 -1.84
CA ALA A 29 2.64 -9.38 -1.36
C ALA A 29 1.72 -9.74 -0.18
N MET A 30 1.63 -8.88 0.84
CA MET A 30 0.97 -9.23 2.11
C MET A 30 -0.41 -8.58 2.30
N ILE A 31 -0.58 -7.36 1.80
CA ILE A 31 -1.77 -6.52 1.99
C ILE A 31 -2.19 -5.97 0.61
N PRO A 32 -2.54 -6.86 -0.34
CA PRO A 32 -2.79 -6.44 -1.71
C PRO A 32 -3.98 -5.50 -1.80
N ILE A 33 -3.86 -4.52 -2.70
CA ILE A 33 -4.88 -3.52 -2.98
C ILE A 33 -5.46 -3.79 -4.37
N GLY A 34 -6.78 -3.81 -4.49
CA GLY A 34 -7.46 -3.99 -5.77
C GLY A 34 -8.10 -2.73 -6.33
N ARG A 35 -8.43 -2.77 -7.62
CA ARG A 35 -9.16 -1.72 -8.35
C ARG A 35 -10.59 -1.65 -7.83
N GLY A 36 -10.95 -0.54 -7.17
CA GLY A 36 -12.23 -0.36 -6.47
C GLY A 36 -12.20 -0.63 -4.97
N GLN A 37 -11.06 -1.01 -4.39
CA GLN A 37 -10.89 -1.25 -2.95
C GLN A 37 -10.67 0.06 -2.18
N ARG A 38 -10.96 0.03 -0.88
CA ARG A 38 -10.64 1.10 0.07
C ARG A 38 -9.63 0.58 1.08
N GLU A 39 -8.39 1.04 1.01
CA GLU A 39 -7.32 0.56 1.89
C GLU A 39 -6.77 1.72 2.73
N LEU A 40 -7.00 1.68 4.04
CA LEU A 40 -6.56 2.72 4.96
C LEU A 40 -5.05 2.68 5.15
N ILE A 41 -4.35 3.81 5.06
CA ILE A 41 -2.96 3.95 5.49
C ILE A 41 -2.96 4.73 6.81
N ILE A 42 -2.66 4.05 7.91
CA ILE A 42 -2.80 4.59 9.26
C ILE A 42 -1.46 4.47 10.00
N GLY A 43 -1.13 5.49 10.77
CA GLY A 43 0.04 5.48 11.64
C GLY A 43 0.41 6.88 12.10
N ASP A 44 1.44 6.95 12.92
CA ASP A 44 1.86 8.20 13.54
C ASP A 44 2.49 9.18 12.53
N ARG A 45 2.74 10.39 13.00
CA ARG A 45 3.42 11.40 12.21
C ARG A 45 4.80 10.88 11.77
N GLN A 46 5.21 11.18 10.52
CA GLN A 46 6.52 10.83 9.97
C GLN A 46 6.85 9.32 9.85
N THR A 47 5.85 8.43 9.82
CA THR A 47 6.06 6.97 9.64
C THR A 47 6.11 6.50 8.18
N GLY A 48 5.96 7.40 7.20
CA GLY A 48 6.02 7.07 5.77
C GLY A 48 4.68 6.96 5.04
N LYS A 49 3.55 7.35 5.67
CA LYS A 49 2.21 7.30 5.05
C LYS A 49 2.14 7.93 3.66
N THR A 50 2.58 9.17 3.55
CA THR A 50 2.58 9.92 2.28
C THR A 50 3.56 9.33 1.27
N ALA A 51 4.69 8.78 1.71
CA ALA A 51 5.65 8.12 0.81
C ALA A 51 5.02 6.90 0.12
N ILE A 52 4.31 6.05 0.88
CA ILE A 52 3.56 4.91 0.32
C ILE A 52 2.54 5.38 -0.72
N ALA A 53 1.79 6.45 -0.42
CA ALA A 53 0.79 6.98 -1.34
C ALA A 53 1.42 7.54 -2.62
N VAL A 54 2.52 8.27 -2.52
CA VAL A 54 3.25 8.84 -3.67
C VAL A 54 3.90 7.73 -4.50
N ASP A 55 4.53 6.73 -3.88
CA ASP A 55 5.06 5.55 -4.58
C ASP A 55 3.99 4.81 -5.36
N THR A 56 2.81 4.66 -4.75
CA THR A 56 1.66 4.07 -5.42
C THR A 56 1.29 4.87 -6.67
N ILE A 57 1.25 6.21 -6.60
CA ILE A 57 0.98 7.07 -7.77
C ILE A 57 2.07 6.92 -8.84
N ILE A 58 3.36 6.98 -8.45
CA ILE A 58 4.49 6.84 -9.39
C ILE A 58 4.40 5.50 -10.12
N ASN A 59 4.02 4.43 -9.42
CA ASN A 59 3.88 3.11 -9.99
C ASN A 59 2.72 2.99 -11.00
N GLN A 60 1.81 3.96 -11.11
CA GLN A 60 0.70 3.92 -12.07
C GLN A 60 1.07 4.33 -13.50
N LYS A 61 2.31 4.78 -13.72
CA LYS A 61 2.80 5.14 -15.06
C LYS A 61 2.60 3.99 -16.05
N GLY A 62 1.85 4.27 -17.12
CA GLY A 62 1.53 3.28 -18.16
C GLY A 62 0.55 2.18 -17.75
N LYS A 63 -0.23 2.36 -16.67
CA LYS A 63 -1.24 1.38 -16.20
C LYS A 63 -2.68 1.81 -16.39
N ASP A 64 -2.91 2.91 -17.11
CA ASP A 64 -4.22 3.49 -17.40
C ASP A 64 -5.06 3.76 -16.14
N VAL A 65 -4.42 4.31 -15.10
CA VAL A 65 -5.06 4.74 -13.86
C VAL A 65 -4.84 6.23 -13.67
N ILE A 66 -5.92 7.00 -13.58
CA ILE A 66 -5.86 8.42 -13.24
C ILE A 66 -5.71 8.57 -11.73
N CYS A 67 -4.73 9.33 -11.29
CA CYS A 67 -4.45 9.54 -9.87
C CYS A 67 -5.00 10.89 -9.42
N VAL A 68 -5.63 10.92 -8.24
CA VAL A 68 -6.10 12.15 -7.60
C VAL A 68 -5.53 12.18 -6.20
N TYR A 69 -4.71 13.19 -5.90
CA TYR A 69 -4.13 13.40 -4.58
C TYR A 69 -4.79 14.60 -3.91
N VAL A 70 -5.51 14.36 -2.81
CA VAL A 70 -6.23 15.39 -2.06
C VAL A 70 -5.43 15.76 -0.82
N ALA A 71 -4.86 16.97 -0.80
CA ALA A 71 -4.15 17.53 0.34
C ALA A 71 -5.11 18.35 1.22
N ILE A 72 -5.35 17.88 2.44
CA ILE A 72 -6.32 18.45 3.39
C ILE A 72 -5.55 18.97 4.60
N GLY A 73 -5.61 20.28 4.85
CA GLY A 73 -4.91 20.93 5.96
C GLY A 73 -3.38 20.74 5.92
N GLN A 74 -2.81 20.46 4.75
CA GLN A 74 -1.36 20.31 4.58
C GLN A 74 -0.70 21.68 4.42
N LYS A 75 0.60 21.75 4.71
CA LYS A 75 1.40 22.95 4.43
C LYS A 75 1.65 23.06 2.93
N ASN A 76 1.54 24.26 2.37
CA ASN A 76 1.81 24.50 0.94
C ASN A 76 3.19 24.04 0.50
N SER A 77 4.22 24.19 1.36
CA SER A 77 5.57 23.70 1.06
C SER A 77 5.64 22.17 0.95
N THR A 78 4.90 21.44 1.79
CA THR A 78 4.80 19.97 1.72
C THR A 78 4.11 19.56 0.41
N VAL A 79 3.00 20.22 0.05
CA VAL A 79 2.29 19.92 -1.19
C VAL A 79 3.16 20.22 -2.41
N ALA A 80 3.84 21.37 -2.45
CA ALA A 80 4.75 21.71 -3.54
C ALA A 80 5.89 20.70 -3.69
N TYR A 81 6.43 20.20 -2.58
CA TYR A 81 7.44 19.15 -2.61
C TYR A 81 6.92 17.84 -3.21
N ILE A 82 5.69 17.44 -2.88
CA ILE A 82 5.04 16.25 -3.45
C ILE A 82 4.78 16.43 -4.94
N VAL A 83 4.23 17.58 -5.35
CA VAL A 83 4.01 17.92 -6.77
C VAL A 83 5.32 17.81 -7.53
N LYS A 84 6.41 18.39 -7.01
CA LYS A 84 7.74 18.28 -7.62
C LYS A 84 8.20 16.83 -7.77
N ILE A 85 8.05 15.98 -6.75
CA ILE A 85 8.39 14.55 -6.85
C ILE A 85 7.58 13.88 -7.97
N LEU A 86 6.28 14.16 -8.05
CA LEU A 86 5.43 13.63 -9.10
C LEU A 86 5.85 14.14 -10.48
N GLU A 87 6.25 15.40 -10.63
CA GLU A 87 6.80 15.95 -11.87
C GLU A 87 8.12 15.27 -12.27
N ASP A 88 9.06 15.13 -11.33
CA ASP A 88 10.38 14.53 -11.55
C ASP A 88 10.27 13.06 -12.03
N HIS A 89 9.21 12.35 -11.63
CA HIS A 89 8.94 10.97 -12.08
C HIS A 89 8.01 10.90 -13.32
N GLY A 90 7.52 12.03 -13.82
CA GLY A 90 6.54 12.10 -14.91
C GLY A 90 5.18 11.52 -14.53
N ALA A 91 4.82 11.58 -13.25
CA ALA A 91 3.55 11.12 -12.70
C ALA A 91 2.45 12.20 -12.77
N MET A 92 2.81 13.48 -12.92
CA MET A 92 1.84 14.56 -13.10
C MET A 92 1.02 14.46 -14.39
N ASP A 93 1.52 13.77 -15.43
CA ASP A 93 0.82 13.57 -16.71
C ASP A 93 -0.54 12.87 -16.55
N TYR A 94 -0.70 12.08 -15.48
CA TYR A 94 -1.93 11.34 -15.17
C TYR A 94 -2.42 11.61 -13.74
N SER A 95 -1.92 12.66 -13.08
CA SER A 95 -2.27 13.00 -11.70
C SER A 95 -2.94 14.37 -11.58
N ILE A 96 -3.93 14.46 -10.71
CA ILE A 96 -4.62 15.70 -10.35
C ILE A 96 -4.39 15.94 -8.85
N VAL A 97 -3.99 17.16 -8.49
CA VAL A 97 -3.77 17.54 -7.09
C VAL A 97 -4.85 18.51 -6.65
N VAL A 98 -5.65 18.12 -5.66
CA VAL A 98 -6.68 18.97 -5.03
C VAL A 98 -6.13 19.46 -3.71
N VAL A 99 -6.06 20.78 -3.53
CA VAL A 99 -5.43 21.38 -2.34
C VAL A 99 -6.46 22.18 -1.56
N ALA A 100 -6.61 21.85 -0.28
CA ALA A 100 -7.15 22.73 0.74
C ALA A 100 -6.13 22.79 1.89
N SER A 101 -5.26 23.79 1.83
CA SER A 101 -4.12 23.98 2.73
C SER A 101 -4.53 24.35 4.16
N ALA A 102 -3.59 24.24 5.10
CA ALA A 102 -3.80 24.65 6.50
C ALA A 102 -4.14 26.14 6.68
N SER A 103 -3.81 26.99 5.70
CA SER A 103 -4.13 28.43 5.73
C SER A 103 -5.53 28.76 5.20
N GLU A 104 -6.21 27.80 4.60
CA GLU A 104 -7.54 27.99 4.03
C GLU A 104 -8.65 27.68 5.05
N PRO A 105 -9.84 28.29 4.90
CA PRO A 105 -10.96 28.08 5.80
C PRO A 105 -11.35 26.61 5.93
N SER A 106 -11.82 26.21 7.11
CA SER A 106 -12.23 24.83 7.41
C SER A 106 -13.35 24.33 6.49
N SER A 107 -14.16 25.23 5.92
CA SER A 107 -15.15 24.89 4.88
C SER A 107 -14.53 24.36 3.59
N LEU A 108 -13.38 24.88 3.15
CA LEU A 108 -12.67 24.35 1.99
C LEU A 108 -11.99 23.02 2.32
N GLN A 109 -11.38 22.92 3.51
CA GLN A 109 -10.80 21.65 3.98
C GLN A 109 -11.85 20.54 4.09
N PHE A 110 -13.07 20.88 4.49
CA PHE A 110 -14.24 19.99 4.49
C PHE A 110 -14.69 19.56 3.09
N LEU A 111 -14.68 20.47 2.11
CA LEU A 111 -15.16 20.16 0.75
C LEU A 111 -14.11 19.47 -0.14
N ALA A 112 -12.82 19.59 0.17
CA ALA A 112 -11.74 19.07 -0.67
C ALA A 112 -11.83 17.55 -0.93
N PRO A 113 -12.09 16.68 0.07
CA PRO A 113 -12.23 15.25 -0.16
C PRO A 113 -13.39 14.92 -1.09
N TYR A 114 -14.54 15.58 -0.91
CA TYR A 114 -15.70 15.38 -1.78
C TYR A 114 -15.45 15.86 -3.22
N SER A 115 -14.70 16.95 -3.38
CA SER A 115 -14.31 17.48 -4.69
C SER A 115 -13.34 16.54 -5.40
N GLY A 116 -12.31 16.03 -4.70
CA GLY A 116 -11.41 15.02 -5.24
C GLY A 116 -12.12 13.71 -5.59
N CYS A 117 -13.08 13.30 -4.76
CA CYS A 117 -13.94 12.15 -5.04
C CYS A 117 -14.75 12.35 -6.31
N ALA A 118 -15.41 13.50 -6.48
CA ALA A 118 -16.18 13.82 -7.69
C ALA A 118 -15.32 13.82 -8.97
N ILE A 119 -14.05 14.24 -8.87
CA ILE A 119 -13.08 14.15 -9.97
C ILE A 119 -12.75 12.68 -10.29
N GLY A 120 -12.39 11.87 -9.30
CA GLY A 120 -12.09 10.44 -9.50
C GLY A 120 -13.29 9.67 -10.06
N GLU A 121 -14.48 9.96 -9.55
CA GLU A 121 -15.73 9.38 -10.06
C GLU A 121 -15.97 9.72 -11.54
N TYR A 122 -15.57 10.91 -12.02
CA TYR A 122 -15.73 11.23 -13.44
C TYR A 122 -15.00 10.22 -14.33
N PHE A 123 -13.79 9.83 -13.97
CA PHE A 123 -13.04 8.82 -14.70
C PHE A 123 -13.67 7.42 -14.54
N ARG A 124 -14.07 7.05 -13.32
CA ARG A 124 -14.77 5.77 -13.06
C ARG A 124 -16.05 5.63 -13.88
N ASP A 125 -16.92 6.64 -13.87
CA ASP A 125 -18.22 6.60 -14.54
C ASP A 125 -18.08 6.60 -16.08
N ASN A 126 -16.92 7.00 -16.60
CA ASN A 126 -16.57 6.90 -18.02
C ASN A 126 -15.81 5.61 -18.38
N GLY A 127 -15.86 4.59 -17.51
CA GLY A 127 -15.25 3.29 -17.75
C GLY A 127 -13.74 3.23 -17.51
N GLN A 128 -13.12 4.30 -16.99
CA GLN A 128 -11.70 4.33 -16.66
C GLN A 128 -11.44 3.91 -15.21
N HIS A 129 -10.17 3.73 -14.87
CA HIS A 129 -9.73 3.42 -13.52
C HIS A 129 -9.10 4.65 -12.88
N SER A 130 -9.40 4.85 -11.60
CA SER A 130 -8.86 5.97 -10.83
C SER A 130 -8.40 5.53 -9.44
N LEU A 131 -7.36 6.20 -8.95
CA LEU A 131 -6.80 6.07 -7.62
C LEU A 131 -6.95 7.41 -6.90
N LEU A 132 -7.51 7.41 -5.70
CA LEU A 132 -7.77 8.61 -4.93
C LEU A 132 -7.10 8.52 -3.56
N ILE A 133 -6.20 9.46 -3.27
CA ILE A 133 -5.50 9.59 -2.01
C ILE A 133 -6.12 10.73 -1.20
N TYR A 134 -6.38 10.50 0.09
CA TYR A 134 -6.82 11.56 1.01
C TYR A 134 -5.76 11.80 2.09
N ASP A 135 -5.02 12.91 2.03
CA ASP A 135 -3.93 13.26 2.95
C ASP A 135 -4.24 14.54 3.75
N ASP A 136 -4.90 14.49 4.91
CA ASP A 136 -5.39 13.28 5.59
C ASP A 136 -6.82 13.45 6.12
N LEU A 137 -7.50 12.33 6.38
CA LEU A 137 -8.88 12.35 6.88
C LEU A 137 -8.98 12.70 8.38
N SER A 138 -7.86 12.69 9.11
CA SER A 138 -7.83 13.20 10.49
C SER A 138 -8.06 14.71 10.52
N LYS A 139 -7.38 15.45 9.62
CA LYS A 139 -7.56 16.89 9.43
C LYS A 139 -8.94 17.22 8.84
N HIS A 140 -9.45 16.37 7.95
CA HIS A 140 -10.82 16.50 7.45
C HIS A 140 -11.86 16.45 8.58
N ALA A 141 -11.77 15.44 9.47
CA ALA A 141 -12.65 15.35 10.62
C ALA A 141 -12.49 16.55 11.57
N ALA A 142 -11.27 17.03 11.78
CA ALA A 142 -11.00 18.21 12.61
C ALA A 142 -11.65 19.48 12.04
N ALA A 143 -11.60 19.68 10.72
CA ALA A 143 -12.28 20.78 10.04
C ALA A 143 -13.81 20.68 10.20
N TYR A 144 -14.39 19.48 10.06
CA TYR A 144 -15.82 19.28 10.27
C TYR A 144 -16.26 19.52 11.72
N ARG A 145 -15.41 19.12 12.68
CA ARG A 145 -15.60 19.42 14.10
C ARG A 145 -15.66 20.92 14.36
N GLU A 146 -14.70 21.67 13.83
CA GLU A 146 -14.67 23.13 13.97
C GLU A 146 -15.93 23.79 13.42
N ILE A 147 -16.33 23.45 12.19
CA ILE A 147 -17.56 23.95 11.57
C ILE A 147 -18.77 23.64 12.46
N SER A 148 -18.87 22.41 12.95
CA SER A 148 -20.00 21.95 13.76
C SER A 148 -20.11 22.70 15.09
N LEU A 149 -18.97 22.95 15.75
CA LEU A 149 -18.91 23.71 17.01
C LEU A 149 -19.27 25.18 16.80
N LEU A 150 -18.79 25.80 15.71
CA LEU A 150 -19.15 27.18 15.35
C LEU A 150 -20.65 27.33 15.06
N LEU A 151 -21.25 26.29 14.44
CA LEU A 151 -22.70 26.20 14.23
C LEU A 151 -23.49 25.80 15.49
N ARG A 152 -22.81 25.65 16.65
CA ARG A 152 -23.40 25.27 17.94
C ARG A 152 -24.14 23.93 17.89
N ARG A 153 -23.70 23.00 17.04
CA ARG A 153 -24.21 21.63 17.06
C ARG A 153 -23.70 20.92 18.33
N PRO A 154 -24.52 20.08 18.99
CA PRO A 154 -24.08 19.31 20.15
C PRO A 154 -22.89 18.40 19.81
N PRO A 155 -21.76 18.47 20.54
CA PRO A 155 -20.62 17.60 20.33
C PRO A 155 -20.78 16.25 21.06
N GLY A 156 -20.05 15.25 20.58
CA GLY A 156 -19.91 13.92 21.19
C GLY A 156 -18.48 13.65 21.66
N ARG A 157 -18.01 12.41 21.48
CA ARG A 157 -16.66 11.96 21.88
C ARG A 157 -15.58 12.81 21.18
N GLU A 158 -14.56 13.21 21.94
CA GLU A 158 -13.45 14.07 21.46
C GLU A 158 -13.93 15.38 20.76
N ALA A 159 -15.11 15.85 21.18
CA ALA A 159 -15.83 17.01 20.64
C ALA A 159 -16.28 16.90 19.17
N TYR A 160 -16.18 15.75 18.52
CA TYR A 160 -16.69 15.56 17.16
C TYR A 160 -18.23 15.52 17.15
N PRO A 161 -18.89 15.97 16.06
CA PRO A 161 -20.34 15.87 15.93
C PRO A 161 -20.76 14.39 15.78
N GLY A 162 -22.00 14.08 16.16
CA GLY A 162 -22.51 12.69 16.16
C GLY A 162 -22.55 12.01 14.78
N ASP A 163 -22.52 12.78 13.70
CA ASP A 163 -22.53 12.32 12.31
C ASP A 163 -21.13 12.25 11.67
N VAL A 164 -20.04 12.39 12.44
CA VAL A 164 -18.67 12.28 11.91
C VAL A 164 -18.37 10.91 11.28
N PHE A 165 -19.04 9.85 11.73
CA PHE A 165 -18.97 8.55 11.07
C PHE A 165 -19.60 8.61 9.67
N TYR A 166 -20.78 9.23 9.55
CA TYR A 166 -21.50 9.38 8.30
C TYR A 166 -20.72 10.24 7.29
N LEU A 167 -19.97 11.23 7.77
CA LEU A 167 -19.05 12.04 6.96
C LEU A 167 -18.10 11.17 6.12
N HIS A 168 -17.40 10.24 6.78
CA HIS A 168 -16.41 9.39 6.12
C HIS A 168 -17.04 8.18 5.42
N SER A 169 -18.13 7.63 5.94
CA SER A 169 -18.79 6.50 5.28
C SER A 169 -19.40 6.92 3.94
N ARG A 170 -20.13 8.04 3.89
CA ARG A 170 -20.69 8.56 2.63
C ARG A 170 -19.63 9.00 1.62
N LEU A 171 -18.43 9.35 2.08
CA LEU A 171 -17.29 9.68 1.23
C LEU A 171 -16.64 8.40 0.68
N LEU A 172 -16.25 7.47 1.54
CA LEU A 172 -15.46 6.30 1.16
C LEU A 172 -16.30 5.23 0.46
N GLU A 173 -17.59 5.08 0.77
CA GLU A 173 -18.50 4.18 0.04
C GLU A 173 -18.69 4.57 -1.43
N ARG A 174 -18.31 5.78 -1.83
CA ARG A 174 -18.28 6.17 -3.24
C ARG A 174 -17.15 5.49 -4.00
N ALA A 175 -16.09 5.02 -3.36
CA ALA A 175 -15.03 4.28 -4.02
C ALA A 175 -15.47 2.81 -4.23
N ALA A 176 -15.59 2.40 -5.50
CA ALA A 176 -16.07 1.06 -5.88
C ALA A 176 -15.63 0.69 -7.30
N LYS A 177 -15.72 -0.60 -7.64
CA LYS A 177 -15.65 -1.14 -9.01
C LYS A 177 -17.06 -1.31 -9.56
N TYR A 178 -17.34 -0.68 -10.69
CA TYR A 178 -18.62 -0.83 -11.39
C TYR A 178 -18.71 -2.14 -12.17
N ASN A 179 -19.94 -2.58 -12.38
CA ASN A 179 -20.30 -3.64 -13.32
C ASN A 179 -20.16 -3.18 -14.79
N ASP A 180 -20.25 -4.13 -15.70
CA ASP A 180 -20.04 -3.88 -17.13
C ASP A 180 -21.15 -3.01 -17.73
N GLU A 181 -22.37 -3.06 -17.18
CA GLU A 181 -23.50 -2.19 -17.58
C GLU A 181 -23.21 -0.71 -17.29
N HIS A 182 -22.42 -0.43 -16.25
CA HIS A 182 -21.96 0.90 -15.86
C HIS A 182 -20.53 1.20 -16.36
N GLY A 183 -20.09 0.51 -17.42
CA GLY A 183 -18.82 0.76 -18.10
C GLY A 183 -17.59 0.16 -17.42
N GLY A 184 -17.74 -0.55 -16.30
CA GLY A 184 -16.66 -1.32 -15.68
C GLY A 184 -15.53 -0.50 -15.06
N GLY A 185 -15.66 0.83 -14.92
CA GLY A 185 -14.62 1.65 -14.30
C GLY A 185 -14.45 1.37 -12.80
N SER A 186 -13.36 1.85 -12.22
CA SER A 186 -13.09 1.70 -10.78
C SER A 186 -12.57 2.97 -10.14
N LEU A 187 -12.94 3.20 -8.88
CA LEU A 187 -12.32 4.20 -8.01
C LEU A 187 -11.74 3.47 -6.78
N THR A 188 -10.42 3.36 -6.70
CA THR A 188 -9.71 2.87 -5.51
C THR A 188 -9.40 4.04 -4.59
N ALA A 189 -9.63 3.89 -3.28
CA ALA A 189 -9.36 4.94 -2.30
C ALA A 189 -8.30 4.52 -1.29
N LEU A 190 -7.29 5.37 -1.09
CA LEU A 190 -6.30 5.25 -0.02
C LEU A 190 -6.44 6.44 0.94
N PRO A 191 -7.33 6.35 1.95
CA PRO A 191 -7.38 7.36 2.98
C PRO A 191 -6.15 7.27 3.89
N LEU A 192 -5.59 8.42 4.28
CA LEU A 192 -4.55 8.50 5.29
C LEU A 192 -5.19 8.94 6.61
N ILE A 193 -4.78 8.30 7.72
CA ILE A 193 -5.13 8.71 9.08
C ILE A 193 -3.85 8.85 9.90
N GLU A 194 -3.74 9.99 10.58
CA GLU A 194 -2.74 10.20 11.61
C GLU A 194 -3.28 9.74 12.96
N THR A 195 -2.56 8.81 13.60
CA THR A 195 -2.75 8.42 15.01
C THR A 195 -1.93 9.32 15.92
N GLN A 196 -2.31 9.38 17.20
CA GLN A 196 -1.58 10.10 18.22
C GLN A 196 -0.90 9.08 19.13
N ALA A 197 0.44 9.04 19.12
CA ALA A 197 1.23 8.11 19.93
C ALA A 197 0.82 6.64 19.78
N GLY A 198 0.57 6.20 18.54
CA GLY A 198 0.18 4.83 18.21
C GLY A 198 -1.25 4.45 18.61
N ASP A 199 -2.07 5.38 19.10
CA ASP A 199 -3.42 5.07 19.56
C ASP A 199 -4.39 4.84 18.38
N VAL A 200 -4.59 3.57 18.03
CA VAL A 200 -5.59 3.11 17.06
C VAL A 200 -7.01 3.06 17.62
N SER A 201 -7.18 3.20 18.94
CA SER A 201 -8.48 3.20 19.63
C SER A 201 -9.13 4.58 19.69
N GLY A 202 -8.43 5.60 19.18
CA GLY A 202 -8.95 6.94 18.96
C GLY A 202 -10.24 6.92 18.12
N TYR A 203 -11.11 7.91 18.33
CA TYR A 203 -12.46 7.87 17.77
C TYR A 203 -12.46 7.86 16.22
N ILE A 204 -11.66 8.72 15.59
CA ILE A 204 -11.56 8.78 14.11
C ILE A 204 -10.88 7.55 13.51
N PRO A 205 -9.70 7.10 13.99
CA PRO A 205 -9.10 5.83 13.59
C PRO A 205 -10.08 4.66 13.59
N THR A 206 -10.79 4.45 14.71
CA THR A 206 -11.75 3.34 14.87
C THR A 206 -12.86 3.40 13.83
N ASN A 207 -13.43 4.60 13.60
CA ASN A 207 -14.46 4.80 12.59
C ASN A 207 -13.96 4.41 11.20
N VAL A 208 -12.80 4.91 10.78
CA VAL A 208 -12.30 4.70 9.41
C VAL A 208 -11.87 3.24 9.19
N ILE A 209 -11.27 2.58 10.18
CA ILE A 209 -10.94 1.13 10.14
C ILE A 209 -12.20 0.29 9.87
N SER A 210 -13.35 0.69 10.43
CA SER A 210 -14.62 -0.01 10.23
C SER A 210 -15.30 0.29 8.88
N ILE A 211 -14.88 1.34 8.18
CA ILE A 211 -15.45 1.76 6.88
C ILE A 211 -14.62 1.18 5.71
N THR A 212 -13.29 1.16 5.83
CA THR A 212 -12.42 0.68 4.76
C THR A 212 -12.46 -0.84 4.64
N ASP A 213 -12.00 -1.36 3.51
CA ASP A 213 -11.89 -2.80 3.23
C ASP A 213 -10.59 -3.39 3.83
N GLY A 214 -9.67 -2.57 4.29
CA GLY A 214 -8.48 -2.99 5.00
C GLY A 214 -7.72 -1.83 5.62
N GLN A 215 -6.59 -2.14 6.22
CA GLN A 215 -5.65 -1.16 6.75
C GLN A 215 -4.20 -1.61 6.62
N ILE A 216 -3.33 -0.65 6.35
CA ILE A 216 -1.88 -0.72 6.40
C ILE A 216 -1.47 0.13 7.61
N TYR A 217 -1.02 -0.54 8.67
CA TYR A 217 -0.60 0.10 9.91
C TYR A 217 0.92 0.34 9.91
N LEU A 218 1.32 1.60 10.05
CA LEU A 218 2.71 2.01 10.12
C LEU A 218 3.13 2.31 11.55
N GLU A 219 4.17 1.61 12.00
CA GLU A 219 4.62 1.62 13.38
C GLU A 219 5.95 2.39 13.52
N PRO A 220 6.04 3.40 14.42
CA PRO A 220 7.26 4.18 14.64
C PRO A 220 8.48 3.33 15.00
N GLU A 221 8.30 2.29 15.79
CA GLU A 221 9.37 1.40 16.25
C GLU A 221 10.04 0.69 15.08
N LEU A 222 9.25 0.18 14.13
CA LEU A 222 9.76 -0.44 12.90
C LEU A 222 10.52 0.58 12.04
N PHE A 223 9.98 1.79 11.91
CA PHE A 223 10.62 2.87 11.15
C PHE A 223 11.99 3.25 11.72
N ASN A 224 12.08 3.35 13.05
CA ASN A 224 13.30 3.66 13.79
C ASN A 224 14.31 2.50 13.77
N ALA A 225 13.83 1.25 13.73
CA ALA A 225 14.65 0.05 13.53
C ALA A 225 15.15 -0.13 12.08
N GLY A 226 14.84 0.82 11.18
CA GLY A 226 15.29 0.78 9.79
C GLY A 226 14.46 -0.12 8.87
N ILE A 227 13.30 -0.59 9.33
CA ILE A 227 12.34 -1.32 8.48
C ILE A 227 11.48 -0.27 7.76
N ARG A 228 11.71 -0.12 6.45
CA ARG A 228 11.02 0.86 5.60
C ARG A 228 10.57 0.16 4.32
N PRO A 229 9.26 0.15 3.98
CA PRO A 229 8.16 0.78 4.71
C PRO A 229 7.87 0.10 6.06
N ALA A 230 7.47 0.90 7.05
CA ALA A 230 7.35 0.49 8.45
C ALA A 230 6.05 -0.27 8.77
N ILE A 231 5.71 -1.26 7.95
CA ILE A 231 4.42 -1.95 8.00
C ILE A 231 4.39 -2.99 9.11
N ASN A 232 3.41 -2.88 10.00
CA ASN A 232 3.11 -3.93 10.97
C ASN A 232 2.24 -5.02 10.31
N VAL A 233 2.84 -6.17 10.03
CA VAL A 233 2.20 -7.29 9.32
C VAL A 233 1.07 -7.93 10.14
N GLY A 234 1.15 -7.89 11.47
CA GLY A 234 0.13 -8.46 12.36
C GLY A 234 -1.16 -7.64 12.40
N ILE A 235 -1.03 -6.31 12.42
CA ILE A 235 -2.17 -5.38 12.52
C ILE A 235 -2.75 -5.05 11.14
N SER A 236 -1.91 -5.03 10.11
CA SER A 236 -2.35 -4.71 8.74
C SER A 236 -3.17 -5.84 8.13
N VAL A 237 -4.20 -5.52 7.36
CA VAL A 237 -5.09 -6.52 6.75
C VAL A 237 -5.71 -5.95 5.48
N SER A 238 -5.82 -6.78 4.44
CA SER A 238 -6.68 -6.52 3.28
C SER A 238 -7.82 -7.54 3.31
N ARG A 239 -9.08 -7.09 3.46
CA ARG A 239 -10.24 -8.02 3.49
C ARG A 239 -10.62 -8.54 2.10
N VAL A 240 -10.14 -7.90 1.03
CA VAL A 240 -10.23 -8.45 -0.34
C VAL A 240 -9.27 -9.63 -0.50
N GLY A 241 -8.10 -9.55 0.15
CA GLY A 241 -7.10 -10.62 0.19
C GLY A 241 -6.56 -10.97 -1.20
N GLY A 242 -6.23 -12.25 -1.41
CA GLY A 242 -5.59 -12.73 -2.65
C GLY A 242 -6.44 -12.60 -3.92
N ASN A 243 -7.71 -12.15 -3.83
CA ASN A 243 -8.49 -11.79 -5.02
C ASN A 243 -7.96 -10.50 -5.69
N ALA A 244 -7.26 -9.66 -4.93
CA ALA A 244 -6.57 -8.47 -5.44
C ALA A 244 -5.13 -8.77 -5.91
N GLN A 245 -4.74 -10.04 -6.09
CA GLN A 245 -3.41 -10.43 -6.56
C GLN A 245 -3.48 -11.16 -7.89
N ILE A 246 -2.42 -11.04 -8.69
CA ILE A 246 -2.19 -11.98 -9.78
C ILE A 246 -1.84 -13.36 -9.21
N LYS A 247 -2.18 -14.42 -9.95
CA LYS A 247 -2.01 -15.80 -9.50
C LYS A 247 -0.55 -16.13 -9.13
N ALA A 248 0.41 -15.61 -9.91
CA ALA A 248 1.84 -15.73 -9.62
C ALA A 248 2.24 -15.15 -8.26
N MET A 249 1.76 -13.94 -7.93
CA MET A 249 2.03 -13.33 -6.62
C MET A 249 1.40 -14.16 -5.50
N LYS A 250 0.17 -14.64 -5.68
CA LYS A 250 -0.51 -15.50 -4.70
C LYS A 250 0.25 -16.83 -4.46
N GLN A 251 0.82 -17.41 -5.51
CA GLN A 251 1.62 -18.65 -5.41
C GLN A 251 2.91 -18.44 -4.63
N VAL A 252 3.57 -17.29 -4.77
CA VAL A 252 4.83 -17.02 -4.06
C VAL A 252 4.60 -16.46 -2.67
N ALA A 253 3.66 -15.53 -2.49
CA ALA A 253 3.46 -14.79 -1.23
C ALA A 253 2.48 -15.45 -0.26
N GLY A 254 1.84 -16.56 -0.63
CA GLY A 254 0.76 -17.18 0.15
C GLY A 254 1.14 -17.55 1.60
N GLN A 255 2.40 -17.94 1.85
CA GLN A 255 2.91 -18.26 3.19
C GLN A 255 3.64 -17.08 3.85
N LEU A 256 4.08 -16.08 3.08
CA LEU A 256 4.94 -14.99 3.54
C LEU A 256 4.38 -14.26 4.77
N ARG A 257 3.07 -13.97 4.77
CA ARG A 257 2.41 -13.29 5.89
C ARG A 257 2.41 -14.14 7.17
N LEU A 258 2.17 -15.43 7.04
CA LEU A 258 2.16 -16.36 8.17
C LEU A 258 3.58 -16.52 8.74
N ASP A 259 4.57 -16.70 7.86
CA ASP A 259 5.96 -16.86 8.25
C ASP A 259 6.48 -15.62 9.01
N LEU A 260 6.14 -14.42 8.54
CA LEU A 260 6.53 -13.16 9.20
C LEU A 260 5.76 -12.91 10.51
N ALA A 261 4.50 -13.36 10.61
CA ALA A 261 3.76 -13.29 11.86
C ALA A 261 4.38 -14.21 12.92
N GLN A 262 4.67 -15.47 12.55
CA GLN A 262 5.35 -16.42 13.45
C GLN A 262 6.76 -15.96 13.81
N TYR A 263 7.50 -15.40 12.85
CA TYR A 263 8.81 -14.79 13.10
C TYR A 263 8.75 -13.73 14.20
N ARG A 264 7.77 -12.82 14.17
CA ARG A 264 7.62 -11.79 15.21
C ARG A 264 7.34 -12.40 16.58
N GLU A 265 6.47 -13.39 16.67
CA GLU A 265 6.21 -14.10 17.93
C GLU A 265 7.47 -14.78 18.47
N LEU A 266 8.24 -15.44 17.60
CA LEU A 266 9.51 -16.07 17.91
C LEU A 266 10.58 -15.07 18.36
N VAL A 267 10.69 -13.90 17.73
CA VAL A 267 11.62 -12.83 18.13
C VAL A 267 11.31 -12.36 19.56
N THR A 268 10.04 -12.15 19.88
CA THR A 268 9.62 -11.79 21.23
C THR A 268 9.95 -12.90 22.23
N PHE A 269 9.73 -14.17 21.88
CA PHE A 269 10.06 -15.30 22.74
C PHE A 269 11.57 -15.46 22.97
N ALA A 270 12.38 -15.32 21.92
CA ALA A 270 13.83 -15.45 21.97
C ALA A 270 14.49 -14.41 22.89
N GLN A 271 13.88 -13.24 23.07
CA GLN A 271 14.36 -12.22 24.02
C GLN A 271 14.32 -12.68 25.48
N PHE A 272 13.52 -13.71 25.82
CA PHE A 272 13.44 -14.26 27.17
C PHE A 272 14.50 -15.35 27.46
N GLY A 273 15.44 -15.59 26.53
CA GLY A 273 16.74 -16.21 26.85
C GLY A 273 16.78 -17.74 26.97
N THR A 274 15.89 -18.47 26.29
CA THR A 274 15.95 -19.94 26.22
C THR A 274 16.69 -20.44 24.98
N GLU A 275 17.34 -21.60 25.08
CA GLU A 275 17.88 -22.29 23.90
C GLU A 275 16.73 -22.63 22.94
N LEU A 276 16.87 -22.17 21.70
CA LEU A 276 15.94 -22.48 20.63
C LEU A 276 16.35 -23.79 19.97
N ASP A 277 15.36 -24.63 19.65
CA ASP A 277 15.60 -25.80 18.84
C ASP A 277 15.96 -25.40 17.39
N LYS A 278 16.55 -26.33 16.63
CA LYS A 278 17.03 -26.04 15.26
C LYS A 278 15.93 -25.55 14.32
N ALA A 279 14.68 -25.99 14.50
CA ALA A 279 13.58 -25.53 13.66
C ALA A 279 13.24 -24.08 13.95
N SER A 280 13.13 -23.71 15.24
CA SER A 280 12.91 -22.32 15.67
C SER A 280 14.05 -21.39 15.22
N GLN A 281 15.31 -21.84 15.31
CA GLN A 281 16.44 -21.04 14.81
C GLN A 281 16.36 -20.82 13.29
N SER A 282 16.08 -21.88 12.52
CA SER A 282 15.95 -21.78 11.06
C SER A 282 14.80 -20.84 10.66
N GLN A 283 13.72 -20.84 11.44
CA GLN A 283 12.58 -19.95 11.23
C GLN A 283 12.92 -18.49 11.55
N LEU A 284 13.68 -18.23 12.62
CA LEU A 284 14.20 -16.90 12.93
C LEU A 284 15.10 -16.39 11.82
N ASP A 285 16.07 -17.20 11.41
CA ASP A 285 17.04 -16.88 10.36
C ASP A 285 16.34 -16.54 9.04
N ARG A 286 15.30 -17.30 8.68
CA ARG A 286 14.50 -17.02 7.48
C ARG A 286 13.67 -15.75 7.64
N GLY A 287 13.00 -15.57 8.76
CA GLY A 287 12.17 -14.40 9.03
C GLY A 287 12.96 -13.09 9.02
N GLU A 288 14.21 -13.11 9.50
CA GLU A 288 15.13 -11.97 9.42
C GLU A 288 15.44 -11.61 7.96
N ARG A 289 15.78 -12.61 7.13
CA ARG A 289 16.06 -12.40 5.70
C ARG A 289 14.84 -11.91 4.93
N LEU A 290 13.66 -12.49 5.19
CA LEU A 290 12.40 -12.04 4.59
C LEU A 290 12.07 -10.60 5.00
N THR A 291 12.33 -10.22 6.25
CA THR A 291 12.16 -8.84 6.73
C THR A 291 13.09 -7.89 5.99
N GLU A 292 14.35 -8.27 5.78
CA GLU A 292 15.31 -7.47 5.03
C GLU A 292 14.93 -7.31 3.56
N VAL A 293 14.51 -8.41 2.91
CA VAL A 293 14.03 -8.42 1.52
C VAL A 293 12.82 -7.52 1.32
N LEU A 294 11.96 -7.37 2.31
CA LEU A 294 10.78 -6.51 2.21
C LEU A 294 11.10 -5.02 2.37
N LYS A 295 12.32 -4.66 2.79
CA LYS A 295 12.74 -3.26 2.81
C LYS A 295 12.83 -2.70 1.39
N GLN A 296 12.44 -1.45 1.23
CA GLN A 296 12.42 -0.78 -0.07
C GLN A 296 12.65 0.71 0.13
N GLU A 297 13.44 1.30 -0.77
CA GLU A 297 13.67 2.74 -0.79
C GLU A 297 12.43 3.48 -1.32
N GLN A 298 12.22 4.69 -0.81
CA GLN A 298 11.13 5.57 -1.27
C GLN A 298 11.37 6.00 -2.72
N TYR A 299 10.29 6.17 -3.48
CA TYR A 299 10.28 6.64 -4.88
C TYR A 299 10.94 5.69 -5.87
N VAL A 300 11.16 4.43 -5.47
CA VAL A 300 11.69 3.37 -6.32
C VAL A 300 10.70 2.20 -6.34
N PRO A 301 9.49 2.37 -6.94
CA PRO A 301 8.54 1.27 -7.06
C PRO A 301 9.09 0.17 -7.97
N LEU A 302 8.84 -1.08 -7.59
CA LEU A 302 9.29 -2.26 -8.32
C LEU A 302 8.16 -2.83 -9.19
N SER A 303 8.52 -3.28 -10.39
CA SER A 303 7.58 -4.01 -11.24
C SER A 303 7.19 -5.35 -10.62
N VAL A 304 5.97 -5.82 -10.92
CA VAL A 304 5.39 -7.00 -10.24
C VAL A 304 6.23 -8.25 -10.46
N GLU A 305 6.85 -8.40 -11.64
CA GLU A 305 7.74 -9.51 -11.95
C GLU A 305 9.02 -9.51 -11.09
N LYS A 306 9.60 -8.33 -10.78
CA LYS A 306 10.74 -8.21 -9.87
C LYS A 306 10.35 -8.53 -8.43
N GLN A 307 9.19 -8.06 -8.00
CA GLN A 307 8.66 -8.40 -6.67
C GLN A 307 8.44 -9.91 -6.54
N ILE A 308 7.82 -10.55 -7.54
CA ILE A 308 7.64 -12.00 -7.56
C ILE A 308 8.99 -12.73 -7.46
N LEU A 309 9.98 -12.30 -8.23
CA LEU A 309 11.29 -12.94 -8.25
C LEU A 309 11.98 -12.91 -6.87
N VAL A 310 12.01 -11.75 -6.22
CA VAL A 310 12.70 -11.63 -4.92
C VAL A 310 11.95 -12.37 -3.80
N ILE A 311 10.62 -12.35 -3.82
CA ILE A 311 9.79 -13.09 -2.86
C ILE A 311 9.94 -14.60 -3.08
N TYR A 312 10.01 -15.03 -4.35
CA TYR A 312 10.27 -16.42 -4.70
C TYR A 312 11.63 -16.88 -4.16
N ALA A 313 12.69 -16.08 -4.36
CA ALA A 313 14.02 -16.38 -3.87
C ALA A 313 14.03 -16.52 -2.33
N GLY A 314 13.38 -15.60 -1.61
CA GLY A 314 13.26 -15.66 -0.16
C GLY A 314 12.51 -16.89 0.34
N ASN A 315 11.32 -17.16 -0.21
CA ASN A 315 10.47 -18.24 0.27
C ASN A 315 11.02 -19.64 -0.05
N ARG A 316 11.82 -19.78 -1.11
CA ARG A 316 12.47 -21.06 -1.47
C ARG A 316 13.87 -21.22 -0.88
N GLY A 317 14.30 -20.31 -0.01
CA GLY A 317 15.57 -20.42 0.71
C GLY A 317 16.82 -20.16 -0.14
N PHE A 318 16.69 -19.52 -1.31
CA PHE A 318 17.85 -19.08 -2.09
C PHE A 318 18.69 -18.02 -1.37
N LEU A 319 18.11 -17.38 -0.37
CA LEU A 319 18.77 -16.35 0.44
C LEU A 319 19.39 -16.91 1.72
N ASP A 320 19.10 -18.17 2.06
CA ASP A 320 19.46 -18.76 3.37
C ASP A 320 20.99 -18.85 3.55
N GLU A 321 21.75 -19.00 2.46
CA GLU A 321 23.23 -19.10 2.51
C GLU A 321 23.95 -17.74 2.67
N PHE A 322 23.25 -16.62 2.47
CA PHE A 322 23.85 -15.28 2.54
C PHE A 322 23.52 -14.59 3.87
N GLY A 323 24.46 -13.80 4.37
CA GLY A 323 24.25 -12.91 5.52
C GLY A 323 23.31 -11.76 5.17
N VAL A 324 22.58 -11.28 6.17
CA VAL A 324 21.52 -10.25 6.03
C VAL A 324 22.07 -8.97 5.42
N GLU A 325 23.29 -8.59 5.79
CA GLU A 325 24.02 -7.42 5.29
C GLU A 325 24.26 -7.45 3.77
N ARG A 326 24.31 -8.64 3.15
CA ARG A 326 24.50 -8.79 1.71
C ARG A 326 23.21 -8.81 0.91
N LEU A 327 22.04 -8.88 1.56
CA LEU A 327 20.76 -9.05 0.85
C LEU A 327 20.38 -7.84 0.00
N LYS A 328 20.71 -6.63 0.44
CA LYS A 328 20.49 -5.42 -0.37
C LYS A 328 21.31 -5.44 -1.66
N GLU A 329 22.56 -5.92 -1.58
CA GLU A 329 23.42 -6.08 -2.75
C GLU A 329 22.94 -7.23 -3.64
N TYR A 330 22.56 -8.36 -3.03
CA TYR A 330 21.98 -9.52 -3.72
C TYR A 330 20.77 -9.09 -4.56
N GLU A 331 19.81 -8.37 -3.97
CA GLU A 331 18.60 -7.92 -4.67
C GLU A 331 18.96 -7.08 -5.90
N ARG A 332 19.84 -6.08 -5.74
CA ARG A 332 20.26 -5.21 -6.84
C ARG A 332 20.94 -6.01 -7.96
N LYS A 333 21.93 -6.84 -7.63
CA LYS A 333 22.66 -7.64 -8.62
C LYS A 333 21.77 -8.69 -9.28
N MET A 334 20.83 -9.28 -8.53
CA MET A 334 19.85 -10.22 -9.07
C MET A 334 18.98 -9.54 -10.13
N PHE A 335 18.46 -8.35 -9.85
CA PHE A 335 17.68 -7.61 -10.85
C PHE A 335 18.51 -7.25 -12.09
N GLU A 336 19.73 -6.75 -11.91
CA GLU A 336 20.63 -6.43 -13.02
C GLU A 336 20.96 -7.66 -13.88
N HIS A 337 21.21 -8.81 -13.25
CA HIS A 337 21.50 -10.06 -13.94
C HIS A 337 20.27 -10.59 -14.69
N PHE A 338 19.09 -10.60 -14.07
CA PHE A 338 17.86 -11.03 -14.74
C PHE A 338 17.44 -10.10 -15.87
N GLU A 339 17.69 -8.79 -15.76
CA GLU A 339 17.44 -7.84 -16.85
C GLU A 339 18.40 -8.03 -18.04
N LYS A 340 19.65 -8.42 -17.79
CA LYS A 340 20.67 -8.63 -18.83
C LYS A 340 20.57 -10.00 -19.49
N GLU A 341 20.47 -11.07 -18.70
CA GLU A 341 20.61 -12.45 -19.16
C GLU A 341 19.25 -13.18 -19.28
N HIS A 342 18.23 -12.73 -18.55
CA HIS A 342 16.93 -13.41 -18.46
C HIS A 342 15.71 -12.49 -18.68
N ALA A 343 15.85 -11.44 -19.51
CA ALA A 343 14.79 -10.46 -19.74
C ALA A 343 13.48 -11.10 -20.26
N ASP A 344 13.60 -12.16 -21.07
CA ASP A 344 12.45 -12.90 -21.59
C ASP A 344 11.70 -13.65 -20.49
N LEU A 345 12.39 -14.08 -19.43
CA LEU A 345 11.77 -14.72 -18.28
C LEU A 345 10.92 -13.73 -17.48
N LEU A 346 11.44 -12.50 -17.25
CA LEU A 346 10.69 -11.41 -16.61
C LEU A 346 9.43 -11.05 -17.41
N LYS A 347 9.54 -10.95 -18.74
CA LYS A 347 8.40 -10.72 -19.64
C LYS A 347 7.38 -11.86 -19.58
N LYS A 348 7.84 -13.12 -19.50
CA LYS A 348 6.96 -14.28 -19.35
C LYS A 348 6.19 -14.22 -18.03
N ILE A 349 6.83 -13.89 -16.91
CA ILE A 349 6.18 -13.71 -15.60
C ILE A 349 5.09 -12.64 -15.69
N ALA A 350 5.42 -11.45 -16.23
CA ALA A 350 4.49 -10.34 -16.35
C ALA A 350 3.28 -10.66 -17.24
N LYS A 351 3.50 -11.38 -18.35
CA LYS A 351 2.43 -11.73 -19.31
C LYS A 351 1.55 -12.88 -18.85
N LYS A 352 2.16 -13.96 -18.33
CA LYS A 352 1.45 -15.19 -17.95
C LYS A 352 0.65 -15.01 -16.66
N LYS A 353 1.13 -14.16 -15.74
CA LYS A 353 0.49 -13.87 -14.44
C LYS A 353 0.28 -15.11 -13.55
N GLU A 354 0.89 -16.24 -13.89
CA GLU A 354 0.87 -17.53 -13.19
C GLU A 354 2.24 -18.20 -13.35
N ILE A 355 2.70 -18.86 -12.28
CA ILE A 355 3.89 -19.72 -12.29
C ILE A 355 3.42 -21.16 -12.44
N ASP A 356 3.60 -21.73 -13.63
CA ASP A 356 3.42 -23.16 -13.89
C ASP A 356 4.75 -23.91 -13.77
N ALA A 357 4.74 -25.23 -13.96
CA ALA A 357 5.92 -26.07 -13.78
C ALA A 357 7.11 -25.64 -14.65
N GLU A 358 6.88 -25.30 -15.92
CA GLU A 358 7.96 -24.85 -16.83
C GLU A 358 8.56 -23.52 -16.34
N LEU A 359 7.73 -22.56 -15.97
CA LEU A 359 8.21 -21.26 -15.49
C LEU A 359 8.91 -21.40 -14.13
N ASP A 360 8.41 -22.30 -13.27
CA ASP A 360 9.00 -22.60 -11.98
C ASP A 360 10.42 -23.15 -12.12
N GLU A 361 10.61 -24.17 -12.97
CA GLU A 361 11.92 -24.75 -13.24
C GLU A 361 12.88 -23.72 -13.84
N ALA A 362 12.40 -22.87 -14.76
CA ALA A 362 13.20 -21.82 -15.37
C ALA A 362 13.67 -20.76 -14.37
N ILE A 363 12.76 -20.27 -13.49
CA ILE A 363 13.12 -19.31 -12.42
C ILE A 363 14.13 -19.95 -11.47
N HIS A 364 13.86 -21.18 -11.05
CA HIS A 364 14.73 -21.90 -10.12
C HIS A 364 16.12 -22.15 -10.70
N ALA A 365 16.23 -22.54 -11.98
CA ALA A 365 17.51 -22.73 -12.64
C ALA A 365 18.30 -21.40 -12.77
N ALA A 366 17.63 -20.33 -13.17
CA ALA A 366 18.25 -19.00 -13.29
C ALA A 366 18.74 -18.48 -11.92
N LEU A 367 17.95 -18.64 -10.85
CA LEU A 367 18.37 -18.26 -9.50
C LEU A 367 19.55 -19.11 -9.00
N LYS A 368 19.63 -20.40 -9.35
CA LYS A 368 20.78 -21.24 -9.01
C LYS A 368 22.06 -20.76 -9.70
N ASP A 369 21.99 -20.45 -11.00
CA ASP A 369 23.13 -19.91 -11.74
C ASP A 369 23.58 -18.56 -11.16
N PHE A 370 22.63 -17.67 -10.87
CA PHE A 370 22.91 -16.40 -10.23
C PHE A 370 23.57 -16.55 -8.85
N ASN A 371 23.06 -17.44 -7.99
CA ASN A 371 23.64 -17.68 -6.67
C ASN A 371 25.09 -18.17 -6.75
N LEU A 372 25.42 -19.03 -7.73
CA LEU A 372 26.80 -19.46 -7.96
C LEU A 372 27.71 -18.28 -8.29
N LYS A 373 27.29 -17.42 -9.23
CA LYS A 373 28.02 -16.20 -9.61
C LYS A 373 28.19 -15.23 -8.43
N PHE A 374 27.11 -14.95 -7.69
CA PHE A 374 27.13 -14.05 -6.54
C PHE A 374 27.98 -14.58 -5.37
N ARG A 375 28.12 -15.90 -5.25
CA ARG A 375 29.02 -16.55 -4.28
C ARG A 375 30.49 -16.41 -4.66
N GLU A 376 30.81 -16.48 -5.95
CA GLU A 376 32.17 -16.37 -6.48
C GLU A 376 32.71 -14.94 -6.45
N GLU A 377 31.84 -13.93 -6.47
CA GLU A 377 32.18 -12.51 -6.28
C GLU A 377 32.60 -12.15 -4.83
N LYS A 378 33.19 -13.09 -4.08
CA LYS A 378 33.82 -12.81 -2.78
C LYS A 378 35.10 -12.01 -2.99
N GLU A 379 34.99 -10.68 -3.02
CA GLU A 379 36.01 -9.72 -2.57
C GLU A 379 35.35 -8.40 -2.15
#